data_AF-A0A7V5NXZ1-F1
#
_entry.id   AF-A0A7V5NXZ1-F1
#
_cell.length_a   1.000
_cell.length_b   1.000
_cell.length_c   1.000
_cell.angle_alpha   90.00
_cell.angle_beta   90.00
_cell.angle_gamma   90.00
#
_symmetry.space_group_name_H-M   'P 1'
#
loop_
_entity.id
_entity.type
_entity.pdbx_description
1 polymer ?
#
loop_
_entity_poly.entity_id
_entity_poly.type
_entity_poly.pdbx_seq_one_letter_code
_entity_poly.pdbx_strand_id
1 'polypeptide(L)'
;PLAWTLTHSGNLRVDMRGPRGERYMFDVMPANIQARIAASIKGHLKSAHLQMSRTQLDALIGTPPILSKLAGLEAGLDVHGEIGDFDLRMDDLLLSPKTPGPVDDILGRKISTVSIKGQLENWITLEREGAQAWAEKNSHIRATGWQMLWGPADMIGDFDFTIKNGLPEGVIHIRIKHADALIDKIAQAGQMQASDSQKAKGFLKLIRPDADGRKPIELTIRDGVLRYGFIPLANLKD
;
A
#
# COMPACT_ATOMS: atom_id res chain seq x y z
N PRO A 1 -4.20 16.08 -27.72
CA PRO A 1 -3.59 15.56 -26.47
C PRO A 1 -2.17 15.11 -26.82
N LEU A 2 -1.19 15.41 -25.97
CA LEU A 2 0.16 14.90 -26.12
C LEU A 2 0.23 13.56 -25.42
N ALA A 3 0.78 12.53 -26.07
CA ALA A 3 0.88 11.20 -25.49
C ALA A 3 2.25 10.59 -25.79
N TRP A 4 2.81 9.93 -24.80
CA TRP A 4 4.09 9.24 -24.87
C TRP A 4 3.91 7.79 -24.44
N THR A 5 4.61 6.90 -25.12
CA THR A 5 4.74 5.50 -24.73
C THR A 5 6.22 5.19 -24.57
N LEU A 6 6.57 4.64 -23.42
CA LEU A 6 7.90 4.15 -23.10
C LEU A 6 7.82 2.64 -22.96
N THR A 7 8.69 1.94 -23.68
CA THR A 7 8.87 0.50 -23.53
C THR A 7 10.33 0.23 -23.24
N HIS A 8 10.61 -0.51 -22.17
CA HIS A 8 11.92 -1.01 -21.82
C HIS A 8 11.85 -2.52 -21.64
N SER A 9 12.83 -3.22 -22.19
CA SER A 9 13.03 -4.65 -22.04
C SER A 9 14.53 -4.89 -21.86
N GLY A 10 14.91 -5.53 -20.77
CA GLY A 10 16.33 -5.80 -20.46
C GLY A 10 16.59 -5.71 -18.98
N ASN A 11 17.82 -5.32 -18.62
CA ASN A 11 18.22 -5.07 -17.25
C ASN A 11 18.40 -3.57 -17.05
N LEU A 12 17.96 -3.07 -15.91
CA LEU A 12 18.15 -1.68 -15.51
C LEU A 12 19.00 -1.63 -14.25
N ARG A 13 20.04 -0.80 -14.23
CA ARG A 13 20.75 -0.46 -13.01
C ARG A 13 20.26 0.89 -12.51
N VAL A 14 19.84 0.93 -11.25
CA VAL A 14 19.43 2.16 -10.58
C VAL A 14 20.55 2.58 -9.63
N ASP A 15 20.99 3.83 -9.77
CA ASP A 15 21.97 4.47 -8.88
C ASP A 15 21.35 5.76 -8.36
N MET A 16 21.03 5.78 -7.07
CA MET A 16 20.35 6.89 -6.43
C MET A 16 21.11 7.36 -5.21
N ARG A 17 20.96 8.65 -4.89
CA ARG A 17 21.49 9.25 -3.67
C ARG A 17 20.36 9.72 -2.78
N GLY A 18 20.40 9.30 -1.52
CA GLY A 18 19.46 9.75 -0.49
C GLY A 18 19.71 11.21 -0.09
N PRO A 19 18.77 11.81 0.66
CA PRO A 19 18.86 13.22 1.09
C PRO A 19 20.09 13.53 1.93
N ARG A 20 20.64 12.52 2.62
CA ARG A 20 21.85 12.60 3.45
C ARG A 20 23.14 12.21 2.70
N GLY A 21 23.07 12.04 1.38
CA GLY A 21 24.22 11.66 0.54
C GLY A 21 24.52 10.16 0.47
N GLU A 22 23.75 9.32 1.16
CA GLU A 22 23.85 7.87 1.09
C GLU A 22 23.62 7.38 -0.35
N ARG A 23 24.44 6.45 -0.83
CA ARG A 23 24.29 5.89 -2.18
C ARG A 23 23.58 4.55 -2.10
N TYR A 24 22.53 4.37 -2.89
CA TYR A 24 21.86 3.10 -3.09
C TYR A 24 22.02 2.70 -4.55
N MET A 25 22.47 1.47 -4.76
CA MET A 25 22.60 0.91 -6.10
C MET A 25 21.99 -0.47 -6.12
N PHE A 26 21.13 -0.74 -7.10
CA PHE A 26 20.53 -2.05 -7.29
C PHE A 26 20.25 -2.32 -8.75
N ASP A 27 20.31 -3.59 -9.11
CA ASP A 27 19.94 -4.10 -10.43
C ASP A 27 18.48 -4.54 -10.44
N VAL A 28 17.80 -4.27 -11.55
CA VAL A 28 16.41 -4.61 -11.82
C VAL A 28 16.41 -5.58 -13.00
N MET A 29 16.12 -6.86 -12.75
CA MET A 29 16.38 -7.96 -13.67
C MET A 29 15.23 -8.97 -13.76
N PRO A 30 14.63 -9.19 -14.94
CA PRO A 30 14.49 -8.20 -15.99
C PRO A 30 13.62 -7.00 -15.55
N ALA A 31 13.90 -5.85 -16.13
CA ALA A 31 13.09 -4.65 -16.07
C ALA A 31 12.22 -4.57 -17.34
N ASN A 32 11.18 -5.39 -17.43
CA ASN A 32 10.19 -5.24 -18.50
C ASN A 32 9.19 -4.17 -18.07
N ILE A 33 9.32 -2.97 -18.62
CA ILE A 33 8.53 -1.80 -18.23
C ILE A 33 7.79 -1.28 -19.45
N GLN A 34 6.49 -1.08 -19.31
CA GLN A 34 5.68 -0.35 -20.27
C GLN A 34 4.99 0.79 -19.53
N ALA A 35 5.22 2.02 -19.98
CA ALA A 35 4.57 3.19 -19.43
C ALA A 35 3.89 3.99 -20.55
N ARG A 36 2.68 4.48 -20.27
CA ARG A 36 1.92 5.36 -21.16
C ARG A 36 1.49 6.58 -20.38
N ILE A 37 1.82 7.76 -20.89
CA ILE A 37 1.47 9.03 -20.26
C ILE A 37 0.75 9.88 -21.30
N ALA A 38 -0.37 10.47 -20.92
CA ALA A 38 -1.12 11.42 -21.74
C ALA A 38 -1.33 12.73 -21.00
N ALA A 39 -1.16 13.85 -21.70
CA ALA A 39 -1.37 15.20 -21.20
C ALA A 39 -2.26 16.03 -22.14
N SER A 40 -2.94 17.01 -21.56
CA SER A 40 -3.66 18.05 -22.28
C SER A 40 -2.69 18.99 -23.00
N ILE A 41 -3.20 19.80 -23.93
CA ILE A 41 -2.40 20.83 -24.63
C ILE A 41 -1.82 21.85 -23.65
N LYS A 42 -2.49 22.07 -22.51
CA LYS A 42 -2.02 22.96 -21.43
C LYS A 42 -0.98 22.33 -20.51
N GLY A 43 -0.56 21.09 -20.78
CA GLY A 43 0.44 20.36 -19.98
C GLY A 43 -0.12 19.55 -18.81
N HIS A 44 -1.42 19.66 -18.48
CA HIS A 44 -2.02 18.85 -17.40
C HIS A 44 -2.08 17.37 -17.76
N LEU A 45 -1.71 16.51 -16.82
CA LEU A 45 -1.85 15.07 -16.91
C LEU A 45 -3.32 14.71 -17.14
N LYS A 46 -3.53 13.75 -18.05
CA LYS A 46 -4.82 13.15 -18.36
C LYS A 46 -4.86 11.70 -17.96
N SER A 47 -3.78 10.97 -18.22
CA SER A 47 -3.62 9.64 -17.68
C SER A 47 -2.16 9.22 -17.59
N ALA A 48 -1.87 8.30 -16.69
CA ALA A 48 -0.60 7.61 -16.56
C ALA A 48 -0.86 6.14 -16.26
N HIS A 49 -0.32 5.25 -17.09
CA HIS A 49 -0.37 3.82 -16.86
C HIS A 49 1.04 3.25 -16.87
N LEU A 50 1.33 2.38 -15.92
CA LEU A 50 2.60 1.69 -15.74
C LEU A 50 2.32 0.20 -15.61
N GLN A 51 3.03 -0.61 -16.38
CA GLN A 51 3.06 -2.04 -16.25
C GLN A 51 4.51 -2.49 -16.10
N MET A 52 4.75 -3.38 -15.13
CA MET A 52 6.03 -4.06 -14.98
C MET A 52 5.79 -5.56 -14.80
N SER A 53 6.68 -6.38 -15.34
CA SER A 53 6.58 -7.84 -15.17
C SER A 53 7.92 -8.49 -14.87
N ARG A 54 7.86 -9.50 -13.99
CA ARG A 54 8.94 -10.41 -13.61
C ARG A 54 10.22 -9.69 -13.20
N THR A 55 10.12 -8.84 -12.19
CA THR A 55 11.24 -8.03 -11.73
C THR A 55 11.87 -8.61 -10.48
N GLN A 56 13.18 -8.84 -10.52
CA GLN A 56 14.03 -9.06 -9.35
C GLN A 56 14.85 -7.79 -9.08
N LEU A 57 14.99 -7.42 -7.81
CA LEU A 57 15.75 -6.29 -7.33
C LEU A 57 16.92 -6.79 -6.48
N ASP A 58 18.13 -6.64 -7.00
CA ASP A 58 19.35 -7.09 -6.35
C ASP A 58 20.19 -5.89 -5.93
N ALA A 59 20.33 -5.69 -4.62
CA ALA A 59 21.11 -4.58 -4.08
C ALA A 59 22.62 -4.83 -4.24
N LEU A 60 23.31 -3.84 -4.80
CA LEU A 60 24.75 -3.82 -5.00
C LEU A 60 25.45 -3.00 -3.93
N ILE A 61 24.90 -1.82 -3.59
CA ILE A 61 25.43 -0.91 -2.57
C ILE A 61 24.27 -0.37 -1.73
N GLY A 62 24.48 -0.28 -0.42
CA GLY A 62 23.52 0.30 0.52
C GLY A 62 22.54 -0.74 1.07
N THR A 63 21.47 -0.23 1.69
CA THR A 63 20.37 -1.08 2.18
C THR A 63 19.56 -1.58 0.99
N PRO A 64 19.29 -2.90 0.90
CA PRO A 64 18.50 -3.42 -0.19
C PRO A 64 17.09 -2.82 -0.19
N PRO A 65 16.46 -2.70 -1.36
CA PRO A 65 15.05 -2.33 -1.43
C PRO A 65 14.22 -3.31 -0.59
N ILE A 66 13.16 -2.80 0.03
CA ILE A 66 12.24 -3.62 0.84
C ILE A 66 11.64 -4.75 0.00
N LEU A 67 11.47 -4.52 -1.30
CA LEU A 67 11.07 -5.52 -2.28
C LEU A 67 12.30 -6.10 -2.98
N SER A 68 12.39 -7.42 -3.01
CA SER A 68 13.41 -8.17 -3.75
C SER A 68 12.87 -8.79 -5.03
N LYS A 69 11.58 -9.12 -5.11
CA LYS A 69 10.93 -9.61 -6.34
C LYS A 69 9.49 -9.13 -6.46
N LEU A 70 9.00 -9.12 -7.69
CA LEU A 70 7.65 -8.77 -8.10
C LEU A 70 7.34 -9.54 -9.39
N ALA A 71 6.24 -10.31 -9.46
CA ALA A 71 5.86 -10.96 -10.71
C ALA A 71 5.13 -10.01 -11.66
N GLY A 72 4.30 -9.12 -11.15
CA GLY A 72 3.55 -8.15 -11.95
C GLY A 72 3.18 -6.92 -11.15
N LEU A 73 3.33 -5.74 -11.75
CA LEU A 73 2.81 -4.46 -11.29
C LEU A 73 1.97 -3.87 -12.42
N GLU A 74 0.78 -3.43 -12.09
CA GLU A 74 -0.05 -2.58 -12.93
C GLU A 74 -0.46 -1.39 -12.08
N ALA A 75 -0.22 -0.18 -12.56
CA ALA A 75 -0.67 1.04 -11.92
C ALA A 75 -1.31 1.94 -12.97
N GLY A 76 -2.47 2.49 -12.65
CA GLY A 76 -3.23 3.39 -13.50
C GLY A 76 -3.62 4.65 -12.74
N LEU A 77 -3.68 5.75 -13.47
CA LEU A 77 -4.22 7.02 -13.03
C LEU A 77 -4.93 7.66 -14.22
N ASP A 78 -6.20 8.00 -14.06
CA ASP A 78 -7.01 8.75 -15.01
C ASP A 78 -7.52 10.03 -14.33
N VAL A 79 -7.39 11.17 -15.01
CA VAL A 79 -7.66 12.49 -14.43
C VAL A 79 -8.86 13.15 -15.09
N HIS A 80 -9.88 13.41 -14.27
CA HIS A 80 -11.16 14.00 -14.63
C HIS A 80 -11.41 15.31 -13.87
N GLY A 81 -10.73 16.38 -14.29
CA GLY A 81 -10.83 17.68 -13.64
C GLY A 81 -9.98 17.72 -12.37
N GLU A 82 -10.61 17.89 -11.22
CA GLU A 82 -9.96 17.86 -9.90
C GLU A 82 -9.87 16.45 -9.29
N ILE A 83 -10.40 15.43 -9.97
CA ILE A 83 -10.43 14.06 -9.47
C ILE A 83 -9.41 13.21 -10.26
N GLY A 84 -8.54 12.52 -9.54
CA GLY A 84 -7.66 11.48 -10.07
C GLY A 84 -8.15 10.11 -9.64
N ASP A 85 -8.67 9.32 -10.58
CA ASP A 85 -9.04 7.92 -10.37
C ASP A 85 -7.77 7.07 -10.50
N PHE A 86 -7.41 6.32 -9.47
CA PHE A 86 -6.21 5.50 -9.46
C PHE A 86 -6.53 4.03 -9.23
N ASP A 87 -5.70 3.17 -9.80
CA ASP A 87 -5.66 1.76 -9.52
C ASP A 87 -4.21 1.28 -9.41
N LEU A 88 -4.01 0.29 -8.55
CA LEU A 88 -2.73 -0.38 -8.38
C LEU A 88 -3.00 -1.86 -8.15
N ARG A 89 -2.27 -2.71 -8.85
CA ARG A 89 -2.23 -4.15 -8.66
C ARG A 89 -0.79 -4.61 -8.64
N MET A 90 -0.44 -5.42 -7.65
CA MET A 90 0.85 -6.07 -7.53
C MET A 90 0.63 -7.54 -7.23
N ASP A 91 1.35 -8.41 -7.95
CA ASP A 91 1.27 -9.86 -7.81
C ASP A 91 2.65 -10.45 -7.48
N ASP A 92 2.64 -11.44 -6.58
CA ASP A 92 3.79 -12.20 -6.09
C ASP A 92 4.99 -11.31 -5.72
N LEU A 93 4.77 -10.40 -4.78
CA LEU A 93 5.83 -9.61 -4.16
C LEU A 93 6.63 -10.48 -3.19
N LEU A 94 7.95 -10.35 -3.23
CA LEU A 94 8.85 -10.95 -2.25
C LEU A 94 9.61 -9.86 -1.52
N LEU A 95 9.42 -9.78 -0.22
CA LEU A 95 10.16 -8.87 0.65
C LEU A 95 11.62 -9.31 0.77
N SER A 96 12.51 -8.35 0.93
CA SER A 96 13.93 -8.58 1.16
C SER A 96 14.15 -9.35 2.48
N PRO A 97 15.16 -10.23 2.56
CA PRO A 97 15.51 -10.93 3.80
C PRO A 97 15.89 -10.00 4.96
N LYS A 98 16.17 -8.71 4.69
CA LYS A 98 16.51 -7.71 5.70
C LYS A 98 15.29 -6.94 6.24
N THR A 99 14.07 -7.30 5.85
CA THR A 99 12.83 -6.74 6.40
C THR A 99 12.68 -7.14 7.89
N PRO A 100 12.10 -6.29 8.76
CA PRO A 100 12.11 -6.51 10.22
C PRO A 100 11.49 -7.86 10.65
N GLY A 101 12.21 -8.58 11.51
CA GLY A 101 11.96 -9.98 11.88
C GLY A 101 10.52 -10.35 12.27
N PRO A 102 9.84 -9.63 13.20
CA PRO A 102 8.55 -10.08 13.72
C PRO A 102 7.45 -10.22 12.67
N VAL A 103 7.50 -9.43 11.59
CA VAL A 103 6.51 -9.49 10.52
C VAL A 103 6.72 -10.71 9.64
N ASP A 104 7.98 -11.09 9.41
CA ASP A 104 8.32 -12.28 8.63
C ASP A 104 7.85 -13.57 9.34
N ASP A 105 8.03 -13.65 10.66
CA ASP A 105 7.59 -14.81 11.45
C ASP A 105 6.06 -15.02 11.42
N ILE A 106 5.29 -13.93 11.26
CA ILE A 106 3.82 -13.95 11.29
C ILE A 106 3.24 -14.12 9.89
N LEU A 107 3.69 -13.29 8.93
CA LEU A 107 3.09 -13.17 7.60
C LEU A 107 3.95 -13.79 6.49
N GLY A 108 5.20 -14.12 6.78
CA GLY A 108 6.20 -14.52 5.79
C GLY A 108 6.66 -13.36 4.91
N ARG A 109 7.60 -13.62 4.01
CA ARG A 109 8.13 -12.61 3.06
C ARG A 109 7.31 -12.45 1.78
N LYS A 110 6.38 -13.37 1.50
CA LYS A 110 5.64 -13.37 0.24
C LYS A 110 4.28 -12.70 0.42
N ILE A 111 4.06 -11.63 -0.33
CA ILE A 111 2.73 -11.04 -0.51
C ILE A 111 2.23 -11.50 -1.87
N SER A 112 1.22 -12.37 -1.89
CA SER A 112 0.70 -12.96 -3.12
C SER A 112 0.01 -11.91 -3.99
N THR A 113 -0.78 -11.03 -3.38
CA THR A 113 -1.49 -9.97 -4.12
C THR A 113 -1.70 -8.76 -3.24
N VAL A 114 -1.53 -7.58 -3.84
CA VAL A 114 -2.03 -6.30 -3.33
C VAL A 114 -2.79 -5.64 -4.47
N SER A 115 -4.00 -5.19 -4.22
CA SER A 115 -4.70 -4.32 -5.16
C SER A 115 -5.49 -3.24 -4.45
N ILE A 116 -5.60 -2.08 -5.08
CA ILE A 116 -6.37 -0.95 -4.57
C ILE A 116 -6.93 -0.17 -5.77
N LYS A 117 -8.15 0.32 -5.61
CA LYS A 117 -8.79 1.27 -6.52
C LYS A 117 -9.40 2.39 -5.72
N GLY A 118 -9.21 3.62 -6.18
CA GLY A 118 -9.64 4.78 -5.44
C GLY A 118 -9.61 6.07 -6.23
N GLN A 119 -9.88 7.15 -5.53
CA GLN A 119 -9.97 8.50 -6.04
C GLN A 119 -9.19 9.45 -5.13
N LEU A 120 -8.56 10.44 -5.74
CA LEU A 120 -7.88 11.56 -5.12
C LEU A 120 -8.59 12.84 -5.54
N GLU A 121 -9.03 13.65 -4.59
CA GLU A 121 -9.57 14.99 -4.88
C GLU A 121 -8.45 16.02 -4.99
N ASN A 122 -8.74 17.23 -5.49
CA ASN A 122 -7.79 18.34 -5.65
C ASN A 122 -6.53 17.97 -6.46
N TRP A 123 -6.68 17.14 -7.50
CA TRP A 123 -5.58 16.66 -8.34
C TRP A 123 -4.75 17.83 -8.92
N ILE A 124 -5.37 18.94 -9.30
CA ILE A 124 -4.64 20.05 -9.91
C ILE A 124 -3.65 20.68 -8.91
N THR A 125 -4.01 20.76 -7.63
CA THR A 125 -3.09 21.18 -6.58
C THR A 125 -1.95 20.18 -6.42
N LEU A 126 -2.23 18.88 -6.39
CA LEU A 126 -1.20 17.85 -6.29
C LEU A 126 -0.21 17.93 -7.46
N GLU A 127 -0.71 18.10 -8.68
CA GLU A 127 0.11 18.19 -9.89
C GLU A 127 1.00 19.45 -9.91
N ARG A 128 0.44 20.61 -9.55
CA ARG A 128 1.12 21.90 -9.74
C ARG A 128 1.93 22.36 -8.54
N GLU A 129 1.43 22.08 -7.34
CA GLU A 129 1.94 22.61 -6.08
C GLU A 129 2.54 21.49 -5.21
N GLY A 130 2.31 20.23 -5.55
CA GLY A 130 2.88 19.07 -4.89
C GLY A 130 2.08 18.56 -3.69
N ALA A 131 2.58 17.48 -3.10
CA ALA A 131 1.87 16.73 -2.06
C ALA A 131 1.65 17.53 -0.76
N GLN A 132 2.55 18.44 -0.41
CA GLN A 132 2.40 19.27 0.79
C GLN A 132 1.22 20.24 0.64
N ALA A 133 1.18 21.00 -0.46
CA ALA A 133 0.09 21.93 -0.75
C ALA A 133 -1.25 21.19 -0.89
N TRP A 134 -1.23 20.01 -1.50
CA TRP A 134 -2.39 19.13 -1.58
C TRP A 134 -2.89 18.72 -0.18
N ALA A 135 -2.00 18.29 0.72
CA ALA A 135 -2.35 17.94 2.09
C ALA A 135 -2.92 19.14 2.89
N GLU A 136 -2.39 20.34 2.68
CA GLU A 136 -2.85 21.57 3.35
C GLU A 136 -4.25 22.03 2.89
N LYS A 137 -4.75 21.53 1.76
CA LYS A 137 -6.11 21.80 1.25
C LYS A 137 -7.21 20.94 1.88
N ASN A 138 -6.91 20.19 2.94
CA ASN A 138 -7.82 19.17 3.48
C ASN A 138 -8.25 18.17 2.40
N SER A 139 -7.31 17.75 1.55
CA SER A 139 -7.62 16.91 0.40
C SER A 139 -8.06 15.52 0.81
N HIS A 140 -8.88 14.94 -0.05
CA HIS A 140 -9.55 13.68 0.20
C HIS A 140 -8.94 12.54 -0.62
N ILE A 141 -8.80 11.38 0.00
CA ILE A 141 -8.47 10.12 -0.67
C ILE A 141 -9.46 9.05 -0.24
N ARG A 142 -10.08 8.40 -1.23
CA ARG A 142 -11.05 7.34 -1.00
C ARG A 142 -10.66 6.12 -1.80
N ALA A 143 -10.55 4.96 -1.17
CA ALA A 143 -10.47 3.68 -1.86
C ALA A 143 -11.82 2.98 -1.79
N THR A 144 -12.43 2.69 -2.94
CA THR A 144 -13.70 1.93 -3.00
C THR A 144 -13.49 0.44 -2.77
N GLY A 145 -12.24 -0.01 -2.90
CA GLY A 145 -11.87 -1.40 -2.71
C GLY A 145 -10.35 -1.55 -2.68
N TRP A 146 -9.88 -2.30 -1.71
CA TRP A 146 -8.53 -2.83 -1.67
C TRP A 146 -8.56 -4.30 -1.25
N GLN A 147 -7.54 -5.05 -1.67
CA GLN A 147 -7.33 -6.44 -1.33
C GLN A 147 -5.85 -6.67 -1.05
N MET A 148 -5.57 -7.48 -0.04
CA MET A 148 -4.23 -7.93 0.30
C MET A 148 -4.27 -9.40 0.71
N LEU A 149 -3.39 -10.20 0.12
CA LEU A 149 -3.11 -11.56 0.55
C LEU A 149 -1.63 -11.66 0.93
N TRP A 150 -1.34 -11.70 2.23
CA TRP A 150 0.01 -11.78 2.78
C TRP A 150 0.10 -12.92 3.79
N GLY A 151 0.67 -14.05 3.37
CA GLY A 151 0.71 -15.26 4.18
C GLY A 151 -0.70 -15.68 4.65
N PRO A 152 -0.95 -15.77 5.97
CA PRO A 152 -2.28 -16.09 6.51
C PRO A 152 -3.25 -14.91 6.51
N ALA A 153 -2.78 -13.67 6.28
CA ALA A 153 -3.63 -12.49 6.25
C ALA A 153 -4.28 -12.34 4.88
N ASP A 154 -5.57 -12.72 4.80
CA ASP A 154 -6.43 -12.48 3.65
C ASP A 154 -7.42 -11.36 4.01
N MET A 155 -7.19 -10.18 3.47
CA MET A 155 -7.89 -8.95 3.83
C MET A 155 -8.45 -8.27 2.60
N ILE A 156 -9.67 -7.77 2.72
CA ILE A 156 -10.26 -6.83 1.75
C ILE A 156 -10.87 -5.67 2.51
N GLY A 157 -11.06 -4.55 1.86
CA GLY A 157 -11.63 -3.40 2.53
C GLY A 157 -11.82 -2.20 1.64
N ASP A 158 -12.11 -1.10 2.29
CA ASP A 158 -12.22 0.23 1.71
C ASP A 158 -11.75 1.25 2.77
N PHE A 159 -11.48 2.47 2.33
CA PHE A 159 -11.20 3.55 3.25
C PHE A 159 -11.61 4.89 2.66
N ASP A 160 -11.80 5.85 3.55
CA ASP A 160 -12.21 7.20 3.23
C ASP A 160 -11.47 8.13 4.20
N PHE A 161 -10.55 8.93 3.67
CA PHE A 161 -9.68 9.79 4.45
C PHE A 161 -9.67 11.23 3.95
N THR A 162 -9.67 12.16 4.89
CA THR A 162 -9.24 13.53 4.70
C THR A 162 -7.84 13.70 5.26
N ILE A 163 -6.94 14.36 4.55
CA ILE A 163 -5.61 14.68 5.06
C ILE A 163 -5.68 16.00 5.83
N LYS A 164 -5.40 15.97 7.14
CA LYS A 164 -5.34 17.17 7.99
C LYS A 164 -3.99 17.25 8.68
N ASN A 165 -3.33 18.41 8.56
CA ASN A 165 -2.00 18.64 9.12
C ASN A 165 -0.97 17.56 8.71
N GLY A 166 -1.06 17.09 7.46
CA GLY A 166 -0.19 16.04 6.92
C GLY A 166 -0.50 14.61 7.38
N LEU A 167 -1.57 14.39 8.17
CA LEU A 167 -1.97 13.08 8.66
C LEU A 167 -3.36 12.70 8.12
N PRO A 168 -3.61 11.41 7.84
CA PRO A 168 -4.94 10.96 7.47
C PRO A 168 -5.89 11.02 8.67
N GLU A 169 -7.13 11.43 8.43
CA GLU A 169 -8.27 11.30 9.33
C GLU A 169 -9.42 10.64 8.60
N GLY A 170 -10.05 9.63 9.21
CA GLY A 170 -11.19 8.95 8.61
C GLY A 170 -11.30 7.51 9.07
N VAL A 171 -11.87 6.66 8.21
CA VAL A 171 -12.26 5.29 8.55
C VAL A 171 -11.67 4.30 7.55
N ILE A 172 -11.25 3.15 8.06
CA ILE A 172 -10.86 1.98 7.30
C ILE A 172 -11.83 0.86 7.65
N HIS A 173 -12.53 0.35 6.65
CA HIS A 173 -13.30 -0.88 6.80
C HIS A 173 -12.46 -2.04 6.31
N ILE A 174 -12.24 -3.03 7.17
CA ILE A 174 -11.44 -4.22 6.87
C ILE A 174 -12.32 -5.45 7.06
N ARG A 175 -12.22 -6.40 6.14
CA ARG A 175 -12.85 -7.71 6.22
C ARG A 175 -11.78 -8.77 6.10
N ILE A 176 -11.53 -9.46 7.21
CA ILE A 176 -10.42 -10.42 7.34
C ILE A 176 -10.96 -11.84 7.35
N LYS A 177 -10.41 -12.69 6.49
CA LYS A 177 -10.66 -14.14 6.51
C LYS A 177 -9.74 -14.83 7.50
N HIS A 178 -10.23 -15.86 8.18
CA HIS A 178 -9.41 -16.68 9.12
C HIS A 178 -8.65 -15.85 10.17
N ALA A 179 -9.27 -14.78 10.69
CA ALA A 179 -8.64 -13.85 11.64
C ALA A 179 -8.16 -14.54 12.94
N ASP A 180 -8.79 -15.66 13.32
CA ASP A 180 -8.37 -16.52 14.42
C ASP A 180 -6.98 -17.15 14.19
N ALA A 181 -6.72 -17.65 12.98
CA ALA A 181 -5.42 -18.20 12.60
C ALA A 181 -4.32 -17.13 12.56
N LEU A 182 -4.66 -15.90 12.14
CA LEU A 182 -3.73 -14.78 12.19
C LEU A 182 -3.37 -14.42 13.64
N ILE A 183 -4.35 -14.36 14.54
CA ILE A 183 -4.10 -14.12 15.98
C ILE A 183 -3.21 -15.22 16.58
N ASP A 184 -3.42 -16.49 16.21
CA ASP A 184 -2.54 -17.58 16.64
C ASP A 184 -1.10 -17.37 16.21
N LYS A 185 -0.88 -16.95 14.96
CA LYS A 185 0.46 -16.67 14.45
C LYS A 185 1.14 -15.51 15.18
N ILE A 186 0.40 -14.43 15.44
CA ILE A 186 0.90 -13.27 16.21
C ILE A 186 1.30 -13.72 17.63
N ALA A 187 0.48 -14.55 18.28
CA ALA A 187 0.78 -15.07 19.61
C ALA A 187 1.97 -16.03 19.63
N GLN A 188 2.06 -16.94 18.64
CA GLN A 188 3.20 -17.86 18.48
C GLN A 188 4.51 -17.14 18.23
N ALA A 189 4.49 -16.00 17.54
CA ALA A 189 5.64 -15.13 17.31
C ALA A 189 6.00 -14.25 18.53
N GLY A 190 5.34 -14.44 19.67
CA GLY A 190 5.58 -13.69 20.91
C GLY A 190 5.15 -12.21 20.85
N GLN A 191 4.45 -11.80 19.79
CA GLN A 191 3.97 -10.42 19.62
C GLN A 191 2.65 -10.15 20.35
N MET A 192 2.05 -11.19 20.93
CA MET A 192 0.84 -11.09 21.73
C MET A 192 0.88 -12.12 22.86
N GLN A 193 0.53 -11.70 24.07
CA GLN A 193 0.42 -12.62 25.20
C GLN A 193 -0.70 -13.64 24.98
N ALA A 194 -0.53 -14.87 25.46
CA ALA A 194 -1.53 -15.93 25.29
C ALA A 194 -2.91 -15.54 25.86
N SER A 195 -2.94 -14.84 26.99
CA SER A 195 -4.16 -14.29 27.60
C SER A 195 -4.88 -13.31 26.68
N ASP A 196 -4.15 -12.41 26.02
CA ASP A 196 -4.72 -11.41 25.12
C ASP A 196 -5.16 -12.01 23.79
N SER A 197 -4.44 -13.02 23.29
CA SER A 197 -4.85 -13.83 22.14
C SER A 197 -6.19 -14.52 22.39
N GLN A 198 -6.38 -15.13 23.57
CA GLN A 198 -7.66 -15.75 23.92
C GLN A 198 -8.80 -14.74 24.00
N LYS A 199 -8.56 -13.56 24.60
CA LYS A 199 -9.55 -12.46 24.61
C LYS A 199 -9.89 -12.01 23.19
N ALA A 200 -8.89 -11.73 22.36
CA ALA A 200 -9.07 -11.28 20.98
C ALA A 200 -9.88 -12.28 20.16
N LYS A 201 -9.59 -13.58 20.28
CA LYS A 201 -10.39 -14.65 19.68
C LYS A 201 -11.82 -14.69 20.22
N GLY A 202 -12.00 -14.50 21.51
CA GLY A 202 -13.32 -14.38 22.15
C GLY A 202 -14.14 -13.25 21.53
N PHE A 203 -13.55 -12.06 21.40
CA PHE A 203 -14.17 -10.91 20.73
C PHE A 203 -14.48 -11.21 19.27
N LEU A 204 -13.55 -11.80 18.52
CA LEU A 204 -13.79 -12.17 17.13
C LEU A 204 -14.99 -13.12 16.99
N LYS A 205 -15.21 -14.06 17.92
CA LYS A 205 -16.38 -14.97 17.87
C LYS A 205 -17.72 -14.24 17.97
N LEU A 206 -17.76 -13.06 18.59
CA LEU A 206 -18.96 -12.23 18.67
C LEU A 206 -19.25 -11.50 17.36
N ILE A 207 -18.23 -11.31 16.51
CA ILE A 207 -18.38 -10.69 15.20
C ILE A 207 -18.93 -11.72 14.21
N ARG A 208 -20.14 -11.45 13.70
CA ARG A 208 -20.75 -12.26 12.65
C ARG A 208 -19.94 -12.12 11.35
N PRO A 209 -19.52 -13.22 10.72
CA PRO A 209 -18.87 -13.15 9.42
C PRO A 209 -19.87 -12.71 8.34
N ASP A 210 -19.34 -12.14 7.26
CA ASP A 210 -20.09 -11.87 6.04
C ASP A 210 -20.33 -13.17 5.22
N ALA A 211 -20.96 -13.02 4.05
CA ALA A 211 -21.27 -14.14 3.17
C ALA A 211 -20.03 -14.94 2.71
N ASP A 212 -18.85 -14.30 2.66
CA ASP A 212 -17.59 -14.92 2.25
C ASP A 212 -16.81 -15.50 3.45
N GLY A 213 -17.40 -15.48 4.65
CA GLY A 213 -16.79 -15.95 5.88
C GLY A 213 -15.79 -14.97 6.50
N ARG A 214 -15.77 -13.70 6.07
CA ARG A 214 -14.83 -12.68 6.56
C ARG A 214 -15.43 -11.91 7.73
N LYS A 215 -14.60 -11.57 8.71
CA LYS A 215 -15.03 -10.76 9.86
C LYS A 215 -14.80 -9.27 9.57
N PRO A 216 -15.84 -8.43 9.63
CA PRO A 216 -15.70 -6.99 9.50
C PRO A 216 -15.05 -6.38 10.74
N ILE A 217 -14.14 -5.44 10.53
CA ILE A 217 -13.41 -4.67 11.51
C ILE A 217 -13.39 -3.23 10.99
N GLU A 218 -13.78 -2.28 11.84
CA GLU A 218 -13.70 -0.86 11.53
C GLU A 218 -12.57 -0.24 12.34
N LEU A 219 -11.65 0.42 11.65
CA LEU A 219 -10.59 1.20 12.28
C LEU A 219 -10.82 2.68 11.99
N THR A 220 -10.63 3.52 13.00
CA THR A 220 -10.73 4.98 12.84
C THR A 220 -9.36 5.59 13.04
N ILE A 221 -8.99 6.54 12.18
CA ILE A 221 -7.83 7.41 12.39
C ILE A 221 -8.33 8.79 12.76
N ARG A 222 -7.92 9.28 13.93
CA ARG A 222 -8.27 10.62 14.39
C ARG A 222 -7.14 11.21 15.24
N ASP A 223 -6.77 12.45 14.95
CA ASP A 223 -5.69 13.19 15.62
C ASP A 223 -4.32 12.48 15.54
N GLY A 224 -4.11 11.68 14.48
CA GLY A 224 -2.92 10.85 14.30
C GLY A 224 -2.92 9.53 15.08
N VAL A 225 -4.05 9.12 15.67
CA VAL A 225 -4.15 7.85 16.40
C VAL A 225 -5.07 6.89 15.66
N LEU A 226 -4.56 5.70 15.34
CA LEU A 226 -5.34 4.58 14.80
C LEU A 226 -6.03 3.87 15.97
N ARG A 227 -7.35 3.68 15.87
CA ARG A 227 -8.19 3.08 16.92
C ARG A 227 -9.09 1.99 16.36
N TYR A 228 -9.38 0.99 17.21
CA TYR A 228 -10.51 0.08 17.04
C TYR A 228 -11.55 0.40 18.11
N GLY A 229 -12.66 1.05 17.71
CA GLY A 229 -13.58 1.66 18.66
C GLY A 229 -12.86 2.68 19.57
N PHE A 230 -12.85 2.43 20.88
CA PHE A 230 -12.16 3.27 21.85
C PHE A 230 -10.71 2.84 22.14
N ILE A 231 -10.25 1.72 21.58
CA ILE A 231 -8.95 1.13 21.87
C ILE A 231 -7.89 1.73 20.92
N PRO A 232 -6.87 2.45 21.42
CA PRO A 232 -5.76 2.89 20.58
C PRO A 232 -4.90 1.70 20.17
N LEU A 233 -4.57 1.62 18.87
CA LEU A 233 -3.74 0.57 18.28
C LEU A 233 -2.34 1.07 17.94
N ALA A 234 -2.24 2.29 17.39
CA ALA A 234 -0.96 2.89 16.99
C ALA A 234 -1.05 4.42 16.97
N ASN A 235 0.08 5.08 17.19
CA ASN A 235 0.27 6.51 16.98
C ASN A 235 1.03 6.71 15.67
N LEU A 236 0.49 7.52 14.76
CA LEU A 236 1.05 7.77 13.42
C LEU A 236 2.04 8.95 13.40
N LYS A 237 2.24 9.62 14.54
CA LYS A 237 3.22 10.70 14.71
C LYS A 237 4.60 10.19 15.14
N ASP A 238 4.67 8.93 15.57
CA ASP A 238 5.87 8.27 16.07
C ASP A 238 6.55 7.46 14.95
#